data_AF-A0A973LE13-F1
#
_entry.id   AF-A0A973LE13-F1
#
_cell.length_a   1.000
_cell.length_b   1.000
_cell.length_c   1.000
_cell.angle_alpha   90.00
_cell.angle_beta   90.00
_cell.angle_gamma   90.00
#
_symmetry.space_group_name_H-M   'P 1'
#
loop_
_entity.id
_entity.type
_entity.pdbx_description
1 polymer ?
#
loop_
_entity_poly.entity_id
_entity_poly.type
_entity_poly.pdbx_seq_one_letter_code
_entity_poly.pdbx_strand_id
1 'polypeptide(L)'
;MTRVIVSFRTARAAVRFVYTVLSTWDEDEATLGCGREGAAAGRDARWWIRADVPGPAAAPIVELAWACGGAVETAAPHAEPVSPAQLALQALIRADVPAPATAVHVITGGEVSHRVLRRCVETGARAEYQAVVTTALDGSDPRPGIRVRVSARGRALPVRVLGALEAFPETRVFRPCDSDERLLLGLWHRLPIPEYWVAGELPGGDTWCAHHDSLRVVRPSTPFHDAADLFAPDPPIPPIPQDPPSFGPNATSVPRYAPIPVRVVSDLRAPLRQSAVLLTDDDLDDLRVHLRYRQIAAEGLLLLGAGQHLLVEPGGLMDRMPIGRPMWRAGRAPVFVETGYSLHPPVPPGAHRRVFGLQHGHAVALWPGGAAAFDVVNAVPLWAAWLLAAPELDLAPSTKASAWLADLERLGALDQGALTVPGDPGRGYLDHEPGAAARLDLEGRFAEAARLLEEAGDWERAAAVRAAHAEAEEFDDGG
;
A
#
# COMPACT_ATOMS: atom_id res chain seq x y z
N MET A 1 -0.15 54.89 13.82
CA MET A 1 0.14 53.64 13.10
C MET A 1 0.91 53.99 11.83
N THR A 2 2.16 53.56 11.75
CA THR A 2 3.02 53.59 10.56
C THR A 2 2.95 52.23 9.90
N ARG A 3 2.73 52.22 8.59
CA ARG A 3 2.69 51.00 7.79
C ARG A 3 4.06 50.70 7.22
N VAL A 4 4.55 49.48 7.43
CA VAL A 4 5.75 48.93 6.81
C VAL A 4 5.34 47.75 5.94
N ILE A 5 5.81 47.74 4.68
CA ILE A 5 5.54 46.66 3.74
C ILE A 5 6.87 46.02 3.39
N VAL A 6 6.96 44.70 3.53
CA VAL A 6 8.19 43.94 3.35
C VAL A 6 7.94 42.79 2.39
N SER A 7 8.84 42.58 1.43
CA SER A 7 8.82 41.43 0.52
C SER A 7 9.96 40.45 0.83
N PHE A 8 9.70 39.15 0.64
CA PHE A 8 10.67 38.08 0.82
C PHE A 8 10.63 37.11 -0.37
N ARG A 9 11.79 36.58 -0.75
CA ARG A 9 11.92 35.57 -1.81
C ARG A 9 11.67 34.13 -1.33
N THR A 10 11.60 33.91 -0.01
CA THR A 10 11.38 32.58 0.55
C THR A 10 10.39 32.66 1.70
N ALA A 11 9.51 31.66 1.81
CA ALA A 11 8.55 31.56 2.92
C ALA A 11 9.30 31.52 4.26
N ARG A 12 10.44 30.83 4.32
CA ARG A 12 11.26 30.70 5.54
C ARG A 12 11.74 32.06 6.09
N ALA A 13 12.19 32.96 5.22
CA ALA A 13 12.60 34.29 5.62
C ALA A 13 11.41 35.11 6.15
N ALA A 14 10.27 35.04 5.44
CA ALA A 14 9.04 35.72 5.84
C ALA A 14 8.51 35.22 7.20
N VAL A 15 8.50 33.90 7.43
CA VAL A 15 8.05 33.31 8.70
C VAL A 15 8.92 33.74 9.87
N ARG A 16 10.25 33.75 9.69
CA ARG A 16 11.19 34.19 10.73
C ARG A 16 10.95 35.65 11.11
N PHE A 17 10.70 36.49 10.12
CA PHE A 17 10.33 37.89 10.33
C PHE A 17 9.02 38.01 11.13
N VAL A 18 7.94 37.38 10.64
CA VAL A 18 6.61 37.42 11.29
C VAL A 18 6.67 36.95 12.74
N TYR A 19 7.31 35.81 12.99
CA TYR A 19 7.45 35.28 14.34
C TYR A 19 8.23 36.22 15.25
N THR A 20 9.34 36.80 14.75
CA THR A 20 10.14 37.74 15.55
C THR A 20 9.36 39.02 15.85
N VAL A 21 8.52 39.49 14.92
CA VAL A 21 7.65 40.63 15.18
C VAL A 21 6.64 40.30 16.28
N LEU A 22 5.90 39.20 16.15
CA LEU A 22 4.86 38.82 17.11
C LEU A 22 5.41 38.37 18.47
N SER A 23 6.66 37.92 18.54
CA SER A 23 7.30 37.58 19.82
C SER A 23 7.88 38.80 20.55
N THR A 24 8.08 39.92 19.85
CA THR A 24 8.76 41.11 20.38
C THR A 24 7.79 42.24 20.71
N TRP A 25 6.70 42.34 19.95
CA TRP A 25 5.67 43.37 20.12
C TRP A 25 4.34 42.71 20.49
N ASP A 26 3.60 43.34 21.41
CA ASP A 26 2.30 42.85 21.86
C ASP A 26 1.27 42.95 20.71
N GLU A 27 0.25 42.09 20.72
CA GLU A 27 -0.78 42.04 19.65
C GLU A 27 -1.57 43.35 19.54
N ASP A 28 -1.69 44.09 20.64
CA ASP A 28 -2.30 45.42 20.69
C ASP A 28 -1.42 46.52 20.05
N GLU A 29 -0.13 46.24 19.83
CA GLU A 29 0.85 47.17 19.26
C GLU A 29 1.14 46.91 17.78
N ALA A 30 0.94 45.70 17.26
CA ALA A 30 1.28 45.41 15.87
C ALA A 30 0.24 44.51 15.19
N THR A 31 -0.30 44.98 14.05
CA THR A 31 -1.15 44.14 13.20
C THR A 31 -0.39 43.72 11.95
N LEU A 32 -0.43 42.41 11.67
CA LEU A 32 0.25 41.81 10.53
C LEU A 32 -0.75 41.26 9.52
N GLY A 33 -0.56 41.60 8.25
CA GLY A 33 -1.18 40.94 7.11
C GLY A 33 -0.11 40.23 6.29
N CYS A 34 -0.31 38.95 5.96
CA CYS A 34 0.59 38.22 5.08
C CYS A 34 -0.10 37.98 3.73
N GLY A 35 0.68 37.94 2.66
CA GLY A 35 0.18 37.64 1.33
C GLY A 35 1.23 36.97 0.46
N ARG A 36 0.76 36.32 -0.60
CA ARG A 36 1.60 35.63 -1.58
C ARG A 36 1.31 36.13 -2.99
N GLU A 37 2.37 36.28 -3.77
CA GLU A 37 2.34 36.58 -5.19
C GLU A 37 2.97 35.40 -5.96
N GLY A 38 2.24 34.83 -6.92
CA GLY A 38 2.66 33.66 -7.70
C GLY A 38 2.05 32.32 -7.25
N ALA A 39 2.24 31.28 -8.07
CA ALA A 39 1.65 29.95 -7.84
C ALA A 39 2.26 29.21 -6.64
N ALA A 40 1.43 28.41 -5.96
CA ALA A 40 1.69 27.81 -4.64
C ALA A 40 2.93 26.91 -4.51
N ALA A 41 3.48 26.41 -5.63
CA ALA A 41 4.57 25.45 -5.66
C ALA A 41 5.80 25.92 -6.47
N GLY A 42 5.82 27.19 -6.93
CA GLY A 42 6.89 27.72 -7.76
C GLY A 42 8.08 28.29 -6.97
N ARG A 43 9.30 28.09 -7.49
CA ARG A 43 10.52 28.77 -6.98
C ARG A 43 10.47 30.31 -7.10
N ASP A 44 9.46 30.84 -7.77
CA ASP A 44 9.27 32.26 -8.05
C ASP A 44 8.21 32.94 -7.16
N ALA A 45 7.65 32.22 -6.17
CA ALA A 45 6.67 32.82 -5.26
C ALA A 45 7.32 33.89 -4.37
N ARG A 46 6.72 35.09 -4.34
CA ARG A 46 7.13 36.19 -3.47
C ARG A 46 6.14 36.35 -2.32
N TRP A 47 6.66 36.57 -1.13
CA TRP A 47 5.89 36.72 0.10
C TRP A 47 5.88 38.16 0.54
N TRP A 48 4.73 38.64 0.97
CA TRP A 48 4.52 40.02 1.35
C TRP A 48 3.99 40.08 2.77
N ILE A 49 4.64 40.87 3.62
CA ILE A 49 4.20 41.13 5.00
C ILE A 49 3.92 42.61 5.12
N ARG A 50 2.70 42.93 5.54
CA ARG A 50 2.28 44.27 5.92
C ARG A 50 2.22 44.33 7.44
N ALA A 51 3.01 45.22 8.03
CA ALA A 51 2.98 45.50 9.45
C ALA A 51 2.46 46.93 9.69
N ASP A 52 1.36 47.07 10.41
CA ASP A 52 0.86 48.35 10.89
C ASP A 52 1.24 48.46 12.39
N VAL A 53 2.15 49.37 12.73
CA VAL A 53 2.75 49.50 14.08
C VAL A 53 2.81 50.96 14.59
N PRO A 54 3.03 51.24 15.88
CA PRO A 54 3.32 52.59 16.37
C PRO A 54 4.51 53.22 15.64
N GLY A 55 4.46 54.54 15.45
CA GLY A 55 5.52 55.31 14.79
C GLY A 55 6.97 54.98 15.22
N PRO A 56 7.27 54.90 16.53
CA PRO A 56 8.63 54.56 16.98
C PRO A 56 9.05 53.10 16.71
N ALA A 57 8.11 52.17 16.49
CA ALA A 57 8.42 50.77 16.19
C ALA A 57 8.74 50.51 14.70
N ALA A 58 8.52 51.48 13.81
CA ALA A 58 8.73 51.30 12.37
C ALA A 58 10.21 51.08 11.98
N ALA A 59 11.14 51.80 12.60
CA ALA A 59 12.57 51.67 12.30
C ALA A 59 13.15 50.28 12.72
N PRO A 60 12.89 49.78 13.95
CA PRO A 60 13.26 48.42 14.33
C PRO A 60 12.71 47.33 13.40
N ILE A 61 11.48 47.50 12.90
CA ILE A 61 10.87 46.54 11.97
C ILE A 61 11.57 46.54 10.60
N VAL A 62 11.98 47.70 10.10
CA VAL A 62 12.76 47.80 8.86
C VAL A 62 14.13 47.12 9.00
N GLU A 63 14.81 47.32 10.13
CA GLU A 63 16.10 46.66 10.40
C GLU A 63 15.93 45.14 10.49
N LEU A 64 14.89 44.67 11.17
CA LEU A 64 14.56 43.25 11.27
C LEU A 64 14.23 42.63 9.91
N ALA A 65 13.53 43.38 9.04
CA ALA A 65 13.22 42.94 7.69
C ALA A 65 14.51 42.66 6.90
N TRP A 66 15.47 43.58 6.93
CA TRP A 66 16.77 43.39 6.29
C TRP A 66 17.57 42.25 6.91
N ALA A 67 17.57 42.11 8.24
CA ALA A 67 18.24 41.01 8.93
C ALA A 67 17.67 39.63 8.55
N CYS A 68 16.38 39.56 8.20
CA CYS A 68 15.74 38.36 7.70
C CYS A 68 15.90 38.16 6.17
N GLY A 69 16.58 39.07 5.47
CA GLY A 69 16.77 39.03 4.02
C GLY A 69 15.56 39.51 3.20
N GLY A 70 14.69 40.33 3.80
CA GLY A 70 13.57 40.98 3.13
C GLY A 70 13.94 42.33 2.52
N ALA A 71 13.12 42.82 1.60
CA ALA A 71 13.20 44.17 1.04
C ALA A 71 12.01 45.00 1.52
N VAL A 72 12.23 46.27 1.86
CA VAL A 72 11.16 47.21 2.23
C VAL A 72 10.61 47.85 0.97
N GLU A 73 9.29 47.88 0.88
CA GLU A 73 8.57 48.20 -0.35
C GLU A 73 7.59 49.35 -0.08
N THR A 74 7.31 50.15 -1.10
CA THR A 74 6.46 51.35 -0.97
C THR A 74 4.97 51.03 -1.10
N ALA A 75 4.63 49.89 -1.72
CA ALA A 75 3.26 49.42 -1.90
C ALA A 75 3.22 47.89 -1.90
N ALA A 76 2.11 47.33 -1.42
CA ALA A 76 1.83 45.89 -1.55
C ALA A 76 1.16 45.63 -2.91
N PRO A 77 1.62 44.63 -3.68
CA PRO A 77 0.91 44.21 -4.88
C PRO A 77 -0.42 43.53 -4.52
N HIS A 78 -1.24 43.23 -5.53
CA HIS A 78 -2.38 42.34 -5.37
C HIS A 78 -1.89 40.91 -5.07
N ALA A 79 -1.70 40.63 -3.78
CA ALA A 79 -1.29 39.34 -3.27
C ALA A 79 -2.52 38.59 -2.72
N GLU A 80 -2.51 37.27 -2.89
CA GLU A 80 -3.47 36.38 -2.23
C GLU A 80 -3.22 36.45 -0.72
N PRO A 81 -4.22 36.78 0.12
CA PRO A 81 -4.04 36.86 1.57
C PRO A 81 -3.76 35.46 2.14
N VAL A 82 -2.75 35.35 3.00
CA VAL A 82 -2.35 34.10 3.66
C VAL A 82 -2.24 34.38 5.16
N SER A 83 -2.67 33.45 6.01
CA SER A 83 -2.48 33.61 7.45
C SER A 83 -1.01 33.37 7.85
N PRO A 84 -0.52 33.95 8.97
CA PRO A 84 0.80 33.63 9.50
C PRO A 84 1.04 32.12 9.71
N ALA A 85 0.02 31.38 10.15
CA ALA A 85 0.07 29.93 10.30
C ALA A 85 0.24 29.20 8.95
N GLN A 86 -0.52 29.59 7.93
CA GLN A 86 -0.39 29.01 6.59
C GLN A 86 1.00 29.29 5.98
N LEU A 87 1.51 30.50 6.18
CA LEU A 87 2.87 30.89 5.79
C LEU A 87 3.92 29.99 6.48
N ALA A 88 3.77 29.71 7.78
CA ALA A 88 4.63 28.81 8.52
C ALA A 88 4.62 27.37 7.97
N LEU A 89 3.43 26.85 7.65
CA LEU A 89 3.24 25.52 7.09
C LEU A 89 3.76 25.38 5.65
N GLN A 90 3.98 26.48 4.94
CA GLN A 90 4.64 26.50 3.62
C GLN A 90 6.17 26.62 3.73
N ALA A 91 6.71 26.86 4.92
CA ALA A 91 8.14 27.00 5.18
C ALA A 91 8.77 25.76 5.84
N LEU A 92 8.16 24.57 5.66
CA LEU A 92 8.63 23.33 6.26
C LEU A 92 10.09 23.02 5.90
N ILE A 93 10.83 22.54 6.90
CA ILE A 93 12.21 22.10 6.76
C ILE A 93 12.24 20.59 6.88
N ARG A 94 12.88 19.93 5.92
CA ARG A 94 13.16 18.49 6.01
C ARG A 94 14.27 18.25 7.04
N ALA A 95 14.03 17.33 7.97
CA ALA A 95 14.98 16.85 8.96
C ALA A 95 15.64 15.56 8.47
N ASP A 96 16.91 15.37 8.82
CA ASP A 96 17.66 14.14 8.49
C ASP A 96 17.24 12.94 9.34
N VAL A 97 16.72 13.22 10.55
CA VAL A 97 16.25 12.21 11.50
C VAL A 97 14.85 12.60 11.96
N PRO A 98 13.87 11.67 11.92
CA PRO A 98 12.52 11.97 12.35
C PRO A 98 12.52 12.13 13.87
N ALA A 99 11.69 13.03 14.38
CA ALA A 99 11.54 13.15 15.83
C ALA A 99 10.96 11.83 16.39
N PRO A 100 11.46 11.35 17.55
CA PRO A 100 10.86 10.17 18.19
C PRO A 100 9.39 10.48 18.52
N ALA A 101 8.49 9.66 17.99
CA ALA A 101 7.05 9.82 18.13
C ALA A 101 6.46 8.59 18.84
N THR A 102 5.72 8.82 19.92
CA THR A 102 4.98 7.77 20.66
C THR A 102 3.66 7.41 19.96
N ALA A 103 3.15 8.35 19.16
CA ALA A 103 2.02 8.16 18.26
C ALA A 103 2.26 8.88 16.94
N VAL A 104 1.78 8.30 15.85
CA VAL A 104 1.78 8.90 14.51
C VAL A 104 0.40 8.73 13.87
N HIS A 105 0.11 9.57 12.90
CA HIS A 105 -1.10 9.53 12.09
C HIS A 105 -0.72 9.19 10.67
N VAL A 106 -1.29 8.11 10.14
CA VAL A 106 -1.12 7.70 8.76
C VAL A 106 -2.36 8.13 8.00
N ILE A 107 -2.20 8.95 6.97
CA ILE A 107 -3.30 9.30 6.05
C ILE A 107 -3.05 8.55 4.77
N THR A 108 -4.04 7.78 4.35
CA THR A 108 -3.94 6.86 3.23
C THR A 108 -5.28 6.78 2.49
N GLY A 109 -5.23 6.44 1.20
CA GLY A 109 -6.43 6.18 0.41
C GLY A 109 -7.19 4.95 0.92
N GLY A 110 -8.49 4.85 0.60
CA GLY A 110 -9.32 3.72 1.02
C GLY A 110 -8.76 2.36 0.58
N GLU A 111 -8.19 2.29 -0.63
CA GLU A 111 -7.71 1.05 -1.26
C GLU A 111 -6.52 0.41 -0.51
N VAL A 112 -5.62 1.23 0.02
CA VAL A 112 -4.41 0.80 0.76
C VAL A 112 -4.60 0.76 2.28
N SER A 113 -5.73 1.28 2.78
CA SER A 113 -6.02 1.39 4.21
C SER A 113 -6.02 0.06 4.97
N HIS A 114 -6.55 -1.02 4.37
CA HIS A 114 -6.56 -2.35 4.98
C HIS A 114 -5.13 -2.90 5.18
N ARG A 115 -4.20 -2.61 4.26
CA ARG A 115 -2.79 -3.02 4.35
C ARG A 115 -2.06 -2.24 5.44
N VAL A 116 -2.34 -0.94 5.54
CA VAL A 116 -1.81 -0.07 6.60
C VAL A 116 -2.30 -0.54 7.97
N LEU A 117 -3.60 -0.81 8.12
CA LEU A 117 -4.21 -1.28 9.38
C LEU A 117 -3.67 -2.65 9.80
N ARG A 118 -3.67 -3.62 8.89
CA ARG A 118 -3.11 -4.95 9.12
C ARG A 118 -1.64 -4.87 9.53
N ARG A 119 -0.83 -4.03 8.87
CA ARG A 119 0.59 -3.85 9.19
C ARG A 119 0.80 -3.28 10.59
N CYS A 120 -0.06 -2.36 11.03
CA CYS A 120 -0.01 -1.82 12.39
C CYS A 120 -0.37 -2.88 13.44
N VAL A 121 -1.41 -3.69 13.19
CA VAL A 121 -1.82 -4.80 14.07
C VAL A 121 -0.72 -5.88 14.14
N GLU A 122 -0.16 -6.30 13.02
CA GLU A 122 0.91 -7.32 12.94
C GLU A 122 2.20 -6.89 13.67
N THR A 123 2.48 -5.59 13.72
CA THR A 123 3.66 -5.04 14.42
C THR A 123 3.41 -4.83 15.91
N GLY A 124 2.23 -5.19 16.42
CA GLY A 124 1.84 -5.02 17.81
C GLY A 124 1.60 -3.56 18.21
N ALA A 125 1.49 -2.66 17.24
CA ALA A 125 1.10 -1.28 17.48
C ALA A 125 -0.42 -1.21 17.66
N ARG A 126 -0.88 -0.35 18.58
CA ARG A 126 -2.31 -0.02 18.69
C ARG A 126 -2.64 0.89 17.51
N ALA A 127 -3.64 0.49 16.72
CA ALA A 127 -4.13 1.26 15.59
C ALA A 127 -5.59 1.61 15.80
N GLU A 128 -5.90 2.89 15.72
CA GLU A 128 -7.28 3.40 15.69
C GLU A 128 -7.48 4.04 14.32
N TYR A 129 -8.61 3.81 13.68
CA TYR A 129 -8.88 4.35 12.34
C TYR A 129 -10.17 5.15 12.31
N GLN A 130 -10.19 6.20 11.51
CA GLN A 130 -11.39 6.96 11.20
C GLN A 130 -11.41 7.26 9.71
N ALA A 131 -12.61 7.26 9.13
CA ALA A 131 -12.77 7.79 7.78
C ALA A 131 -12.62 9.31 7.82
N VAL A 132 -11.97 9.85 6.79
CA VAL A 132 -11.71 11.28 6.66
C VAL A 132 -11.92 11.75 5.24
N VAL A 133 -12.24 13.02 5.09
CA VAL A 133 -12.12 13.74 3.82
C VAL A 133 -10.98 14.74 3.96
N THR A 134 -10.02 14.69 3.05
CA THR A 134 -8.95 15.67 2.98
C THR A 134 -9.23 16.67 1.87
N THR A 135 -9.19 17.96 2.17
CA THR A 135 -9.36 19.04 1.17
C THR A 135 -8.11 19.89 1.10
N ALA A 136 -7.83 20.47 -0.06
CA ALA A 136 -6.87 21.56 -0.15
C ALA A 136 -7.36 22.76 0.69
N LEU A 137 -6.45 23.72 0.93
CA LEU A 137 -6.73 24.92 1.74
C LEU A 137 -7.88 25.78 1.21
N ASP A 138 -7.96 25.89 -0.11
CA ASP A 138 -9.01 26.61 -0.83
C ASP A 138 -10.34 25.84 -0.88
N GLY A 139 -10.40 24.66 -0.24
CA GLY A 139 -11.55 23.76 -0.26
C GLY A 139 -11.65 22.90 -1.51
N SER A 140 -10.72 23.01 -2.46
CA SER A 140 -10.70 22.22 -3.68
C SER A 140 -10.21 20.79 -3.45
N ASP A 141 -10.38 19.94 -4.48
CA ASP A 141 -9.82 18.59 -4.54
C ASP A 141 -10.17 17.73 -3.30
N PRO A 142 -11.45 17.52 -2.96
CA PRO A 142 -11.82 16.66 -1.85
C PRO A 142 -11.43 15.21 -2.13
N ARG A 143 -10.66 14.62 -1.23
CA ARG A 143 -10.20 13.23 -1.34
C ARG A 143 -10.65 12.42 -0.12
N PRO A 144 -11.50 11.41 -0.28
CA PRO A 144 -11.82 10.49 0.79
C PRO A 144 -10.58 9.64 1.13
N GLY A 145 -10.44 9.27 2.39
CA GLY A 145 -9.36 8.43 2.86
C GLY A 145 -9.60 7.94 4.28
N ILE A 146 -8.57 7.31 4.83
CA ILE A 146 -8.56 6.84 6.22
C ILE A 146 -7.39 7.52 6.94
N ARG A 147 -7.68 8.02 8.15
CA ARG A 147 -6.66 8.42 9.11
C ARG A 147 -6.50 7.29 10.12
N VAL A 148 -5.30 6.73 10.19
CA VAL A 148 -4.93 5.69 11.14
C VAL A 148 -4.00 6.28 12.19
N ARG A 149 -4.47 6.37 13.43
CA ARG A 149 -3.65 6.70 14.58
C ARG A 149 -2.93 5.45 15.06
N VAL A 150 -1.61 5.44 14.92
CA VAL A 150 -0.73 4.34 15.31
C VAL A 150 0.03 4.74 16.56
N SER A 151 -0.03 3.94 17.61
CA SER A 151 0.66 4.21 18.88
C SER A 151 1.31 2.96 19.45
N ALA A 152 2.46 3.14 20.12
CA ALA A 152 3.23 2.04 20.70
C ALA A 152 3.25 2.11 22.23
N ARG A 153 2.08 1.98 22.90
CA ARG A 153 1.93 1.83 24.38
C ARG A 153 3.00 2.53 25.24
N GLY A 154 3.22 3.83 25.03
CA GLY A 154 4.17 4.65 25.81
C GLY A 154 5.65 4.57 25.40
N ARG A 155 5.98 3.90 24.29
CA ARG A 155 7.32 3.85 23.68
C ARG A 155 7.30 4.58 22.33
N ALA A 156 8.47 5.06 21.91
CA ALA A 156 8.62 5.61 20.57
C ALA A 156 8.45 4.49 19.52
N LEU A 157 7.75 4.80 18.44
CA LEU A 157 7.63 3.89 17.29
C LEU A 157 9.01 3.70 16.64
N PRO A 158 9.44 2.47 16.34
CA PRO A 158 10.71 2.25 15.67
C PRO A 158 10.73 2.91 14.29
N VAL A 159 11.83 3.59 13.94
CA VAL A 159 12.01 4.27 12.64
C VAL A 159 11.75 3.34 11.45
N ARG A 160 12.05 2.05 11.59
CA ARG A 160 11.77 1.03 10.57
C ARG A 160 10.26 0.83 10.31
N VAL A 161 9.43 0.89 11.35
CA VAL A 161 7.96 0.81 11.21
C VAL A 161 7.45 2.06 10.50
N LEU A 162 7.98 3.22 10.88
CA LEU A 162 7.61 4.50 10.26
C LEU A 162 7.99 4.57 8.78
N GLY A 163 9.19 4.13 8.41
CA GLY A 163 9.62 4.04 7.01
C GLY A 163 8.83 3.02 6.20
N ALA A 164 8.40 1.91 6.82
CA ALA A 164 7.55 0.91 6.16
C ALA A 164 6.12 1.44 5.90
N LEU A 165 5.59 2.29 6.77
CA LEU A 165 4.28 2.93 6.59
C LEU A 165 4.30 4.00 5.48
N GLU A 166 5.40 4.74 5.33
CA GLU A 166 5.57 5.70 4.22
C GLU A 166 5.82 5.03 2.86
N ALA A 167 6.20 3.75 2.84
CA ALA A 167 6.48 3.03 1.60
C ALA A 167 5.21 2.67 0.80
N PHE A 168 4.02 2.76 1.41
CA PHE A 168 2.77 2.53 0.72
C PHE A 168 2.44 3.70 -0.25
N PRO A 169 1.93 3.42 -1.46
CA PRO A 169 1.49 4.46 -2.39
C PRO A 169 0.47 5.39 -1.75
N GLU A 170 0.55 6.68 -2.09
CA GLU A 170 -0.37 7.73 -1.62
C GLU A 170 -0.53 7.80 -0.08
N THR A 171 0.43 7.25 0.65
CA THR A 171 0.39 7.19 2.11
C THR A 171 1.36 8.20 2.69
N ARG A 172 0.87 8.98 3.64
CA ARG A 172 1.67 10.01 4.33
C ARG A 172 1.61 9.76 5.82
N VAL A 173 2.78 9.78 6.47
CA VAL A 173 2.91 9.60 7.92
C VAL A 173 3.20 10.94 8.56
N PHE A 174 2.39 11.28 9.56
CA PHE A 174 2.45 12.52 10.28
C PHE A 174 2.66 12.28 11.77
N ARG A 175 3.28 13.24 12.44
CA ARG A 175 3.33 13.30 13.90
C ARG A 175 2.43 14.43 14.40
N PRO A 176 1.77 14.25 15.56
CA PRO A 176 1.07 15.34 16.22
C PRO A 176 2.05 16.38 16.76
N CYS A 177 1.67 17.65 16.71
CA CYS A 177 2.45 18.78 17.23
C CYS A 177 1.88 19.34 18.54
N ASP A 178 0.64 19.00 18.83
CA ASP A 178 -0.15 19.43 19.98
C ASP A 178 -0.95 18.25 20.56
N SER A 179 -1.38 18.37 21.82
CA SER A 179 -2.17 17.32 22.50
C SER A 179 -3.55 17.10 21.88
N ASP A 180 -4.10 18.15 21.27
CA ASP A 180 -5.42 18.14 20.65
C ASP A 180 -5.36 17.62 19.19
N GLU A 181 -4.16 17.28 18.72
CA GLU A 181 -3.86 16.77 17.38
C GLU A 181 -4.43 17.66 16.26
N ARG A 182 -4.51 18.97 16.50
CA ARG A 182 -5.00 19.96 15.53
C ARG A 182 -4.00 20.19 14.42
N LEU A 183 -2.71 20.03 14.69
CA LEU A 183 -1.65 20.14 13.71
C LEU A 183 -0.86 18.82 13.60
N LEU A 184 -0.85 18.27 12.40
CA LEU A 184 -0.09 17.10 11.99
C LEU A 184 1.00 17.51 10.99
N LEU A 185 2.26 17.22 11.32
CA LEU A 185 3.40 17.50 10.45
C LEU A 185 3.96 16.19 9.89
N GLY A 186 4.34 16.20 8.62
CA GLY A 186 5.01 15.07 7.98
C GLY A 186 6.20 14.62 8.85
N LEU A 187 6.38 13.32 8.99
CA LEU A 187 7.30 12.74 9.97
C LEU A 187 8.74 13.31 9.89
N TRP A 188 9.21 13.54 8.66
CA TRP A 188 10.52 14.09 8.35
C TRP A 188 10.56 15.61 8.27
N HIS A 189 9.52 16.32 8.71
CA HIS A 189 9.40 17.76 8.57
C HIS A 189 9.29 18.45 9.93
N ARG A 190 9.83 19.68 9.99
CA ARG A 190 9.77 20.57 11.15
C ARG A 190 9.44 21.99 10.70
N LEU A 191 8.81 22.74 11.60
CA LEU A 191 8.58 24.17 11.41
C LEU A 191 9.86 24.96 11.74
N PRO A 192 10.10 26.09 11.07
CA PRO A 192 11.19 27.01 11.42
C PRO A 192 10.93 27.81 12.70
N ILE A 193 9.73 27.65 13.28
CA ILE A 193 9.23 28.32 14.48
C ILE A 193 8.55 27.29 15.40
N PRO A 194 8.30 27.62 16.68
CA PRO A 194 7.68 26.67 17.61
C PRO A 194 6.29 26.21 17.16
N GLU A 195 6.02 24.91 17.32
CA GLU A 195 4.82 24.27 16.77
C GLU A 195 3.53 24.67 17.49
N TYR A 196 3.62 24.93 18.80
CA TYR A 196 2.48 25.39 19.61
C TYR A 196 1.92 26.74 19.12
N TRP A 197 2.79 27.59 18.57
CA TRP A 197 2.40 28.91 18.08
C TRP A 197 1.55 28.77 16.81
N VAL A 198 1.98 27.91 15.88
CA VAL A 198 1.21 27.62 14.66
C VAL A 198 -0.10 26.91 15.01
N ALA A 199 -0.10 25.96 15.94
CA ALA A 199 -1.31 25.25 16.34
C ALA A 199 -2.37 26.17 16.98
N GLY A 200 -1.95 27.19 17.74
CA GLY A 200 -2.84 28.19 18.34
C GLY A 200 -3.59 29.05 17.32
N GLU A 201 -2.91 29.41 16.23
CA GLU A 201 -3.42 30.28 15.17
C GLU A 201 -4.34 29.57 14.15
N LEU A 202 -4.40 28.24 14.17
CA LEU A 202 -5.27 27.50 13.27
C LEU A 202 -6.75 27.67 13.66
N PRO A 203 -7.69 27.67 12.70
CA PRO A 203 -9.12 27.60 13.01
C PRO A 203 -9.45 26.36 13.86
N GLY A 204 -10.40 26.51 14.78
CA GLY A 204 -10.89 25.41 15.64
C GLY A 204 -11.71 24.38 14.85
N GLY A 205 -11.74 23.14 15.34
CA GLY A 205 -12.63 22.07 14.85
C GLY A 205 -12.08 21.18 13.73
N ASP A 206 -11.06 21.64 12.99
CA ASP A 206 -10.45 20.89 11.89
C ASP A 206 -9.03 20.40 12.24
N THR A 207 -8.61 19.25 11.70
CA THR A 207 -7.22 18.78 11.77
C THR A 207 -6.45 19.25 10.54
N TRP A 208 -5.29 19.87 10.72
CA TRP A 208 -4.45 20.40 9.64
C TRP A 208 -3.24 19.52 9.42
N CYS A 209 -2.98 19.13 8.18
CA CYS A 209 -1.85 18.28 7.80
C CYS A 209 -0.93 19.02 6.85
N ALA A 210 0.36 19.13 7.23
CA ALA A 210 1.36 19.77 6.39
C ALA A 210 2.51 18.82 6.06
N HIS A 211 2.84 18.77 4.78
CA HIS A 211 3.92 18.00 4.18
C HIS A 211 4.60 18.88 3.12
N HIS A 212 5.84 18.56 2.68
CA HIS A 212 6.60 19.46 1.80
C HIS A 212 5.92 19.81 0.47
N ASP A 213 5.02 18.95 0.00
CA ASP A 213 4.30 19.09 -1.26
C ASP A 213 2.80 19.34 -1.09
N SER A 214 2.28 19.34 0.14
CA SER A 214 0.83 19.49 0.36
C SER A 214 0.51 20.06 1.73
N LEU A 215 -0.43 21.01 1.76
CA LEU A 215 -1.10 21.48 2.96
C LEU A 215 -2.59 21.22 2.80
N ARG A 216 -3.15 20.40 3.69
CA ARG A 216 -4.52 19.89 3.58
C ARG A 216 -5.23 19.95 4.92
N VAL A 217 -6.55 20.14 4.86
CA VAL A 217 -7.44 20.04 6.00
C VAL A 217 -8.07 18.66 6.00
N VAL A 218 -8.07 17.99 7.15
CA VAL A 218 -8.58 16.65 7.37
C VAL A 218 -9.81 16.74 8.25
N ARG A 219 -10.96 16.38 7.70
CA ARG A 219 -12.24 16.36 8.41
C ARG A 219 -12.66 14.93 8.68
N PRO A 220 -12.88 14.54 9.95
CA PRO A 220 -13.43 13.22 10.27
C PRO A 220 -14.86 13.11 9.73
N SER A 221 -15.16 11.99 9.07
CA SER A 221 -16.54 11.61 8.75
C SER A 221 -17.09 10.57 9.73
N THR A 222 -16.22 9.94 10.53
CA THR A 222 -16.57 8.96 11.58
C THR A 222 -15.73 9.21 12.83
N PRO A 223 -16.14 8.71 14.01
CA PRO A 223 -15.23 8.59 15.15
C PRO A 223 -14.10 7.61 14.85
N PHE A 224 -13.09 7.59 15.73
CA PHE A 224 -12.06 6.56 15.73
C PHE A 224 -12.63 5.21 16.18
N HIS A 225 -12.31 4.16 15.43
CA HIS A 225 -12.60 2.77 15.70
C HIS A 225 -11.30 2.01 15.95
N ASP A 226 -11.32 0.98 16.81
CA ASP A 226 -10.15 0.13 16.99
C ASP A 226 -9.96 -0.75 15.75
N ALA A 227 -8.76 -0.75 15.18
CA ALA A 227 -8.45 -1.57 14.02
C ALA A 227 -8.52 -3.07 14.33
N ALA A 228 -8.43 -3.47 15.60
CA ALA A 228 -8.55 -4.86 16.03
C ALA A 228 -9.94 -5.45 15.72
N ASP A 229 -10.99 -4.61 15.69
CA ASP A 229 -12.37 -5.05 15.49
C ASP A 229 -12.66 -5.50 14.04
N LEU A 230 -11.79 -5.17 13.09
CA LEU A 230 -11.93 -5.52 11.68
C LEU A 230 -11.48 -6.94 11.30
N PHE A 231 -10.89 -7.70 12.23
CA PHE A 231 -10.20 -8.97 11.93
C PHE A 231 -10.79 -10.20 12.66
N ALA A 232 -12.10 -10.22 12.95
CA ALA A 232 -12.79 -11.37 13.56
C ALA A 232 -13.22 -12.44 12.51
N PRO A 233 -13.21 -13.76 12.84
CA PRO A 233 -13.46 -14.86 11.87
C PRO A 233 -14.95 -15.24 11.69
N ASP A 234 -15.31 -15.70 10.48
CA ASP A 234 -16.65 -16.23 10.08
C ASP A 234 -16.77 -17.78 10.20
N PRO A 235 -17.99 -18.37 10.29
CA PRO A 235 -18.22 -19.81 10.51
C PRO A 235 -18.22 -20.68 9.22
N PRO A 236 -18.03 -22.01 9.33
CA PRO A 236 -17.72 -22.90 8.19
C PRO A 236 -18.96 -23.48 7.46
N ILE A 237 -18.79 -23.81 6.17
CA ILE A 237 -19.80 -24.35 5.23
C ILE A 237 -19.54 -25.86 4.95
N PRO A 238 -20.57 -26.73 4.80
CA PRO A 238 -20.39 -28.18 4.62
C PRO A 238 -20.20 -28.62 3.13
N PRO A 239 -19.74 -29.87 2.87
CA PRO A 239 -19.26 -30.30 1.55
C PRO A 239 -20.36 -30.89 0.64
N ILE A 240 -20.12 -30.88 -0.68
CA ILE A 240 -21.01 -31.41 -1.74
C ILE A 240 -20.37 -32.67 -2.39
N PRO A 241 -21.13 -33.72 -2.76
CA PRO A 241 -20.60 -34.97 -3.32
C PRO A 241 -20.30 -34.89 -4.83
N GLN A 242 -19.31 -35.66 -5.29
CA GLN A 242 -18.91 -35.76 -6.70
C GLN A 242 -19.24 -37.14 -7.30
N ASP A 243 -19.77 -37.16 -8.53
CA ASP A 243 -19.72 -38.29 -9.47
C ASP A 243 -19.12 -37.81 -10.81
N PRO A 244 -18.21 -38.58 -11.46
CA PRO A 244 -17.59 -38.20 -12.72
C PRO A 244 -18.36 -38.68 -13.98
N PRO A 245 -18.32 -37.96 -15.12
CA PRO A 245 -18.93 -38.44 -16.36
C PRO A 245 -17.94 -39.22 -17.25
N SER A 246 -18.46 -40.25 -17.94
CA SER A 246 -17.79 -41.05 -18.96
C SER A 246 -17.76 -40.35 -20.33
N PHE A 247 -16.64 -40.45 -21.06
CA PHE A 247 -16.50 -39.98 -22.44
C PHE A 247 -16.74 -41.09 -23.48
N GLY A 248 -17.50 -40.78 -24.54
CA GLY A 248 -17.82 -41.68 -25.65
C GLY A 248 -16.75 -41.75 -26.76
N PRO A 249 -16.80 -42.77 -27.63
CA PRO A 249 -15.80 -43.02 -28.65
C PRO A 249 -16.18 -42.33 -29.97
N ASN A 250 -15.24 -41.57 -30.57
CA ASN A 250 -14.97 -41.54 -32.02
C ASN A 250 -14.11 -40.33 -32.40
N ALA A 251 -12.83 -40.57 -32.76
CA ALA A 251 -12.09 -39.75 -33.71
C ALA A 251 -10.94 -40.56 -34.32
N THR A 252 -10.79 -40.40 -35.63
CA THR A 252 -10.08 -41.23 -36.61
C THR A 252 -8.55 -41.16 -36.49
N SER A 253 -7.87 -42.28 -36.80
CA SER A 253 -6.45 -42.53 -36.53
C SER A 253 -5.47 -41.83 -37.49
N VAL A 254 -4.54 -41.06 -36.93
CA VAL A 254 -3.29 -40.60 -37.57
C VAL A 254 -2.20 -41.70 -37.39
N PRO A 255 -1.27 -41.91 -38.34
CA PRO A 255 -0.24 -42.97 -38.23
C PRO A 255 0.58 -42.83 -36.94
N ARG A 256 0.63 -43.90 -36.14
CA ARG A 256 1.41 -43.96 -34.91
C ARG A 256 2.89 -44.19 -35.25
N TYR A 257 3.64 -43.11 -35.47
CA TYR A 257 5.10 -43.17 -35.34
C TYR A 257 5.46 -43.54 -33.90
N ALA A 258 6.50 -44.36 -33.72
CA ALA A 258 7.02 -44.64 -32.38
C ALA A 258 7.47 -43.30 -31.74
N PRO A 259 7.07 -43.00 -30.49
CA PRO A 259 7.40 -41.73 -29.87
C PRO A 259 8.93 -41.61 -29.72
N ILE A 260 9.49 -40.49 -30.20
CA ILE A 260 10.89 -40.14 -29.95
C ILE A 260 10.99 -39.71 -28.47
N PRO A 261 11.83 -40.36 -27.65
CA PRO A 261 11.92 -40.03 -26.24
C PRO A 261 12.59 -38.66 -26.07
N VAL A 262 11.86 -37.71 -25.46
CA VAL A 262 12.37 -36.39 -25.09
C VAL A 262 13.22 -36.51 -23.83
N ARG A 263 14.38 -35.84 -23.81
CA ARG A 263 15.34 -35.84 -22.69
C ARG A 263 15.64 -34.41 -22.25
N VAL A 264 15.99 -34.24 -20.98
CA VAL A 264 16.55 -32.99 -20.46
C VAL A 264 18.06 -33.05 -20.58
N VAL A 265 18.67 -32.10 -21.29
CA VAL A 265 20.13 -32.04 -21.52
C VAL A 265 20.67 -30.67 -21.14
N SER A 266 21.92 -30.62 -20.67
CA SER A 266 22.57 -29.35 -20.32
C SER A 266 22.72 -28.49 -21.57
N ASP A 267 22.35 -27.22 -21.47
CA ASP A 267 22.38 -26.29 -22.59
C ASP A 267 22.80 -24.89 -22.12
N LEU A 268 23.97 -24.45 -22.58
CA LEU A 268 24.53 -23.15 -22.25
C LEU A 268 23.70 -21.98 -22.83
N ARG A 269 22.77 -22.25 -23.74
CA ARG A 269 21.84 -21.28 -24.32
C ARG A 269 20.48 -21.28 -23.63
N ALA A 270 20.24 -22.16 -22.65
CA ALA A 270 18.99 -22.21 -21.93
C ALA A 270 18.77 -20.92 -21.10
N PRO A 271 17.52 -20.45 -20.95
CA PRO A 271 17.21 -19.28 -20.13
C PRO A 271 17.72 -19.42 -18.70
N LEU A 272 18.32 -18.33 -18.18
CA LEU A 272 18.77 -18.22 -16.78
C LEU A 272 17.73 -17.58 -15.87
N ARG A 273 16.58 -17.17 -16.41
CA ARG A 273 15.47 -16.59 -15.66
C ARG A 273 14.75 -17.67 -14.88
N GLN A 274 14.48 -17.40 -13.61
CA GLN A 274 13.72 -18.29 -12.73
C GLN A 274 12.24 -17.91 -12.78
N SER A 275 11.38 -18.89 -13.02
CA SER A 275 9.92 -18.72 -13.02
C SER A 275 9.22 -19.64 -12.01
N ALA A 276 9.91 -20.67 -11.55
CA ALA A 276 9.44 -21.61 -10.53
C ALA A 276 10.63 -22.18 -9.72
N VAL A 277 10.34 -22.85 -8.61
CA VAL A 277 11.33 -23.57 -7.80
C VAL A 277 10.76 -24.95 -7.46
N LEU A 278 11.54 -25.99 -7.73
CA LEU A 278 11.24 -27.33 -7.26
C LEU A 278 11.87 -27.55 -5.89
N LEU A 279 11.04 -27.93 -4.93
CA LEU A 279 11.38 -28.15 -3.53
C LEU A 279 11.21 -29.64 -3.20
N THR A 280 11.99 -30.12 -2.24
CA THR A 280 11.82 -31.42 -1.60
C THR A 280 11.07 -31.27 -0.27
N ASP A 281 10.72 -32.37 0.38
CA ASP A 281 10.12 -32.31 1.73
C ASP A 281 11.04 -31.60 2.74
N ASP A 282 12.35 -31.84 2.65
CA ASP A 282 13.35 -31.23 3.53
C ASP A 282 13.45 -29.70 3.33
N ASP A 283 13.19 -29.23 2.11
CA ASP A 283 13.23 -27.81 1.78
C ASP A 283 12.05 -27.02 2.38
N LEU A 284 10.97 -27.69 2.82
CA LEU A 284 9.75 -27.01 3.28
C LEU A 284 9.96 -26.22 4.58
N ASP A 285 10.79 -26.72 5.50
CA ASP A 285 11.09 -26.01 6.74
C ASP A 285 11.99 -24.81 6.52
N ASP A 286 12.97 -24.93 5.63
CA ASP A 286 13.80 -23.80 5.21
C ASP A 286 12.98 -22.77 4.43
N LEU A 287 12.06 -23.23 3.58
CA LEU A 287 11.11 -22.37 2.87
C LEU A 287 10.25 -21.59 3.87
N ARG A 288 9.72 -22.24 4.92
CA ARG A 288 8.97 -21.55 5.98
C ARG A 288 9.76 -20.41 6.62
N VAL A 289 11.03 -20.67 6.95
CA VAL A 289 11.93 -19.67 7.54
C VAL A 289 12.22 -18.54 6.55
N HIS A 290 12.47 -18.87 5.28
CA HIS A 290 12.79 -17.92 4.23
C HIS A 290 11.61 -16.99 3.90
N LEU A 291 10.41 -17.56 3.80
CA LEU A 291 9.21 -16.83 3.44
C LEU A 291 8.73 -15.87 4.54
N ARG A 292 9.07 -16.13 5.81
CA ARG A 292 8.68 -15.33 7.01
C ARG A 292 8.95 -13.82 6.87
N TYR A 293 9.79 -13.41 5.91
CA TYR A 293 10.21 -12.04 5.69
C TYR A 293 10.01 -11.54 4.23
N ARG A 294 9.24 -12.23 3.39
CA ARG A 294 9.11 -11.94 1.94
C ARG A 294 7.64 -11.86 1.46
N GLN A 295 7.39 -11.00 0.47
CA GLN A 295 6.05 -10.75 -0.10
C GLN A 295 5.53 -11.86 -1.02
N ILE A 296 6.40 -12.77 -1.49
CA ILE A 296 6.03 -13.88 -2.40
C ILE A 296 4.96 -14.83 -1.81
N ALA A 297 4.79 -14.83 -0.50
CA ALA A 297 3.83 -15.69 0.21
C ALA A 297 2.34 -15.33 0.01
N ALA A 298 2.03 -14.12 -0.46
CA ALA A 298 0.65 -13.69 -0.62
C ALA A 298 0.01 -14.19 -1.93
N GLU A 299 0.79 -14.34 -3.00
CA GLU A 299 0.29 -14.64 -4.35
C GLU A 299 0.94 -15.88 -4.99
N GLY A 300 2.02 -16.40 -4.40
CA GLY A 300 2.62 -17.65 -4.82
C GLY A 300 1.73 -18.85 -4.50
N LEU A 301 1.81 -19.88 -5.34
CA LEU A 301 1.17 -21.17 -5.13
C LEU A 301 2.23 -22.23 -4.87
N LEU A 302 1.93 -23.12 -3.92
CA LEU A 302 2.68 -24.34 -3.70
C LEU A 302 1.85 -25.52 -4.22
N LEU A 303 2.35 -26.19 -5.24
CA LEU A 303 1.76 -27.42 -5.75
C LEU A 303 2.42 -28.58 -5.01
N LEU A 304 1.63 -29.27 -4.18
CA LEU A 304 2.11 -30.38 -3.38
C LEU A 304 2.19 -31.65 -4.23
N GLY A 305 3.31 -32.36 -4.14
CA GLY A 305 3.54 -33.65 -4.81
C GLY A 305 4.14 -34.68 -3.86
N ALA A 306 4.33 -35.90 -4.36
CA ALA A 306 4.89 -37.01 -3.58
C ALA A 306 6.41 -36.81 -3.38
N GLY A 307 6.80 -36.11 -2.31
CA GLY A 307 8.20 -35.85 -1.94
C GLY A 307 8.89 -34.76 -2.77
N GLN A 308 8.15 -34.12 -3.68
CA GLN A 308 8.57 -32.97 -4.47
C GLN A 308 7.42 -31.98 -4.51
N HIS A 309 7.71 -30.69 -4.41
CA HIS A 309 6.73 -29.60 -4.41
C HIS A 309 7.16 -28.53 -5.38
N LEU A 310 6.22 -27.92 -6.10
CA LEU A 310 6.53 -26.86 -7.05
C LEU A 310 6.01 -25.52 -6.54
N LEU A 311 6.92 -24.59 -6.29
CA LEU A 311 6.61 -23.22 -5.98
C LEU A 311 6.54 -22.39 -7.27
N VAL A 312 5.42 -21.70 -7.47
CA VAL A 312 5.18 -20.84 -8.63
C VAL A 312 4.65 -19.47 -8.22
N GLU A 313 5.05 -18.42 -8.95
CA GLU A 313 4.57 -17.04 -8.77
C GLU A 313 4.05 -16.51 -10.11
N PRO A 314 2.90 -15.79 -10.12
CA PRO A 314 2.34 -15.23 -11.36
C PRO A 314 3.33 -14.28 -12.05
N GLY A 315 3.44 -14.39 -13.38
CA GLY A 315 4.33 -13.54 -14.19
C GLY A 315 5.81 -13.95 -14.17
N GLY A 316 6.20 -15.00 -13.41
CA GLY A 316 7.53 -15.59 -13.45
C GLY A 316 8.65 -14.60 -13.07
N LEU A 317 8.36 -13.72 -12.12
CA LEU A 317 9.29 -12.71 -11.58
C LEU A 317 9.87 -13.15 -10.23
N MET A 318 10.00 -14.46 -10.01
CA MET A 318 10.54 -14.95 -8.76
C MET A 318 12.03 -14.56 -8.64
N ASP A 319 12.35 -13.78 -7.61
CA ASP A 319 13.71 -13.48 -7.19
C ASP A 319 14.51 -14.79 -6.99
N ARG A 320 15.84 -14.73 -7.11
CA ARG A 320 16.72 -15.89 -6.88
C ARG A 320 16.43 -16.51 -5.51
N MET A 321 15.83 -17.70 -5.52
CA MET A 321 15.49 -18.43 -4.31
C MET A 321 16.72 -19.21 -3.87
N PRO A 322 17.18 -19.08 -2.60
CA PRO A 322 18.38 -19.79 -2.14
C PRO A 322 18.13 -21.27 -1.80
N ILE A 323 16.87 -21.72 -1.89
CA ILE A 323 16.40 -23.05 -1.51
C ILE A 323 15.73 -23.69 -2.73
N GLY A 324 15.87 -25.00 -2.88
CA GLY A 324 15.32 -25.76 -3.99
C GLY A 324 16.08 -25.59 -5.31
N ARG A 325 15.53 -26.20 -6.37
CA ARG A 325 16.09 -26.15 -7.72
C ARG A 325 15.39 -25.06 -8.54
N PRO A 326 16.13 -24.10 -9.12
CA PRO A 326 15.52 -23.08 -9.95
C PRO A 326 15.03 -23.67 -11.26
N MET A 327 13.81 -23.30 -11.63
CA MET A 327 13.12 -23.78 -12.82
C MET A 327 12.67 -22.61 -13.68
N TRP A 328 12.65 -22.80 -15.00
CA TRP A 328 12.11 -21.84 -15.97
C TRP A 328 10.92 -22.47 -16.70
N ARG A 329 9.92 -21.65 -17.06
CA ARG A 329 8.73 -22.13 -17.77
C ARG A 329 9.04 -22.28 -19.27
N ALA A 330 8.95 -23.49 -19.78
CA ALA A 330 9.14 -23.80 -21.19
C ALA A 330 7.80 -23.61 -21.93
N GLY A 331 7.50 -22.40 -22.38
CA GLY A 331 6.30 -22.11 -23.18
C GLY A 331 5.00 -21.93 -22.39
N ARG A 332 3.85 -22.04 -23.07
CA ARG A 332 2.52 -21.73 -22.51
C ARG A 332 1.97 -22.81 -21.60
N ALA A 333 2.32 -24.07 -21.89
CA ALA A 333 1.99 -25.16 -20.99
C ALA A 333 2.72 -24.96 -19.64
N PRO A 334 2.15 -25.40 -18.52
CA PRO A 334 2.83 -25.39 -17.22
C PRO A 334 3.91 -26.49 -17.16
N VAL A 335 4.86 -26.44 -18.10
CA VAL A 335 6.07 -27.28 -18.16
C VAL A 335 7.24 -26.44 -17.68
N PHE A 336 7.91 -26.93 -16.64
CA PHE A 336 9.03 -26.27 -16.00
C PHE A 336 10.28 -27.12 -16.19
N VAL A 337 11.38 -26.50 -16.61
CA VAL A 337 12.67 -27.17 -16.85
C VAL A 337 13.72 -26.56 -15.94
N GLU A 338 14.65 -27.37 -15.43
CA GLU A 338 15.76 -26.86 -14.62
C GLU A 338 16.56 -25.79 -15.37
N THR A 339 16.88 -24.69 -14.69
CA THR A 339 17.69 -23.60 -15.25
C THR A 339 19.05 -24.14 -15.74
N GLY A 340 19.43 -23.79 -16.98
CA GLY A 340 20.65 -24.32 -17.63
C GLY A 340 20.45 -25.63 -18.41
N TYR A 341 19.21 -26.10 -18.54
CA TYR A 341 18.85 -27.30 -19.31
C TYR A 341 17.75 -27.01 -20.34
N SER A 342 17.73 -27.82 -21.41
CA SER A 342 16.71 -27.76 -22.47
C SER A 342 16.21 -29.16 -22.87
N LEU A 343 15.09 -29.19 -23.61
CA LEU A 343 14.49 -30.43 -24.12
C LEU A 343 15.21 -30.87 -25.40
N HIS A 344 15.57 -32.15 -25.48
CA HIS A 344 16.18 -32.74 -26.67
C HIS A 344 15.45 -34.03 -27.09
N PRO A 345 14.95 -34.13 -28.35
CA PRO A 345 14.92 -33.04 -29.33
C PRO A 345 14.06 -31.86 -28.84
N PRO A 346 14.29 -30.63 -29.37
CA PRO A 346 13.50 -29.47 -28.98
C PRO A 346 12.03 -29.72 -29.29
N VAL A 347 11.17 -29.53 -28.29
CA VAL A 347 9.73 -29.68 -28.43
C VAL A 347 9.12 -28.29 -28.56
N PRO A 348 8.37 -27.99 -29.64
CA PRO A 348 7.69 -26.71 -29.79
C PRO A 348 6.73 -26.42 -28.62
N PRO A 349 6.60 -25.16 -28.16
CA PRO A 349 5.71 -24.78 -27.06
C PRO A 349 4.28 -25.31 -27.19
N GLY A 350 3.69 -25.23 -28.39
CA GLY A 350 2.33 -25.73 -28.65
C GLY A 350 2.17 -27.25 -28.52
N ALA A 351 3.27 -28.01 -28.61
CA ALA A 351 3.26 -29.47 -28.55
C ALA A 351 3.45 -30.05 -27.14
N HIS A 352 3.84 -29.22 -26.16
CA HIS A 352 4.17 -29.67 -24.80
C HIS A 352 3.03 -30.42 -24.11
N ARG A 353 1.80 -29.92 -24.17
CA ARG A 353 0.65 -30.60 -23.54
C ARG A 353 0.46 -32.02 -24.05
N ARG A 354 0.65 -32.22 -25.36
CA ARG A 354 0.48 -33.52 -26.00
C ARG A 354 1.65 -34.46 -25.72
N VAL A 355 2.87 -33.94 -25.74
CA VAL A 355 4.11 -34.72 -25.53
C VAL A 355 4.24 -35.20 -24.09
N PHE A 356 3.87 -34.36 -23.13
CA PHE A 356 3.94 -34.69 -21.69
C PHE A 356 2.61 -35.20 -21.12
N GLY A 357 1.60 -35.43 -21.97
CA GLY A 357 0.29 -35.95 -21.55
C GLY A 357 -0.44 -35.06 -20.54
N LEU A 358 -0.20 -33.75 -20.58
CA LEU A 358 -0.78 -32.80 -19.64
C LEU A 358 -2.28 -32.65 -19.88
N GLN A 359 -3.07 -33.05 -18.89
CA GLN A 359 -4.48 -32.70 -18.81
C GLN A 359 -4.64 -31.24 -18.35
N HIS A 360 -5.84 -30.69 -18.51
CA HIS A 360 -6.14 -29.37 -17.95
C HIS A 360 -5.91 -29.40 -16.43
N GLY A 361 -5.32 -28.33 -15.87
CA GLY A 361 -5.01 -28.26 -14.43
C GLY A 361 -3.83 -29.12 -13.97
N HIS A 362 -2.94 -29.58 -14.86
CA HIS A 362 -1.72 -30.29 -14.46
C HIS A 362 -0.47 -29.52 -14.86
N ALA A 363 0.52 -29.48 -13.96
CA ALA A 363 1.86 -28.94 -14.21
C ALA A 363 2.92 -30.05 -14.16
N VAL A 364 4.04 -29.88 -14.88
CA VAL A 364 5.16 -30.83 -14.88
C VAL A 364 6.49 -30.10 -14.68
N ALA A 365 7.33 -30.63 -13.81
CA ALA A 365 8.73 -30.20 -13.66
C ALA A 365 9.68 -31.28 -14.19
N LEU A 366 10.71 -30.87 -14.93
CA LEU A 366 11.67 -31.72 -15.62
C LEU A 366 13.09 -31.33 -15.24
N TRP A 367 13.91 -32.32 -14.88
CA TRP A 367 15.32 -32.14 -14.54
C TRP A 367 16.16 -33.32 -15.04
N PRO A 368 17.50 -33.24 -14.98
CA PRO A 368 18.34 -34.36 -15.36
C PRO A 368 18.05 -35.60 -14.51
N GLY A 369 17.56 -36.65 -15.17
CA GLY A 369 17.28 -37.94 -14.53
C GLY A 369 15.93 -38.02 -13.80
N GLY A 370 15.04 -37.04 -13.93
CA GLY A 370 13.71 -37.15 -13.31
C GLY A 370 12.66 -36.17 -13.83
N ALA A 371 11.41 -36.46 -13.45
CA ALA A 371 10.24 -35.66 -13.73
C ALA A 371 9.23 -35.80 -12.59
N ALA A 372 8.50 -34.73 -12.31
CA ALA A 372 7.38 -34.72 -11.37
C ALA A 372 6.17 -34.07 -12.02
N ALA A 373 4.99 -34.62 -11.77
CA ALA A 373 3.71 -34.07 -12.19
C ALA A 373 2.94 -33.58 -10.97
N PHE A 374 2.21 -32.48 -11.14
CA PHE A 374 1.50 -31.78 -10.09
C PHE A 374 0.07 -31.49 -10.53
N ASP A 375 -0.86 -31.59 -9.60
CA ASP A 375 -2.23 -31.18 -9.79
C ASP A 375 -2.39 -29.73 -9.29
N VAL A 376 -2.76 -28.84 -10.20
CA VAL A 376 -2.98 -27.41 -9.95
C VAL A 376 -4.24 -27.20 -9.09
N VAL A 377 -5.20 -28.13 -9.13
CA VAL A 377 -6.42 -28.06 -8.29
C VAL A 377 -6.07 -28.16 -6.81
N ASN A 378 -5.00 -28.91 -6.48
CA ASN A 378 -4.49 -29.05 -5.12
C ASN A 378 -3.43 -27.99 -4.77
N ALA A 379 -3.27 -26.96 -5.61
CA ALA A 379 -2.36 -25.87 -5.32
C ALA A 379 -2.85 -25.09 -4.09
N VAL A 380 -2.04 -25.11 -3.04
CA VAL A 380 -2.30 -24.33 -1.84
C VAL A 380 -1.63 -22.96 -2.00
N PRO A 381 -2.27 -21.89 -1.50
CA PRO A 381 -1.58 -20.63 -1.34
C PRO A 381 -0.30 -20.81 -0.53
N LEU A 382 0.79 -20.15 -0.92
CA LEU A 382 2.09 -20.35 -0.30
C LEU A 382 2.08 -20.05 1.21
N TRP A 383 1.25 -19.10 1.65
CA TRP A 383 1.03 -18.82 3.07
C TRP A 383 0.43 -20.00 3.86
N ALA A 384 -0.31 -20.90 3.21
CA ALA A 384 -0.91 -22.06 3.87
C ALA A 384 0.16 -23.01 4.41
N ALA A 385 1.36 -23.02 3.80
CA ALA A 385 2.51 -23.77 4.32
C ALA A 385 2.93 -23.30 5.72
N TRP A 386 2.52 -22.12 6.19
CA TRP A 386 2.88 -21.57 7.50
C TRP A 386 1.94 -21.97 8.65
N LEU A 387 0.71 -22.38 8.38
CA LEU A 387 -0.32 -22.58 9.42
C LEU A 387 -0.48 -24.06 9.73
N LEU A 388 0.22 -24.55 10.76
CA LEU A 388 0.15 -25.96 11.19
C LEU A 388 -1.08 -26.30 12.05
N ALA A 389 -1.70 -25.33 12.73
CA ALA A 389 -3.00 -25.47 13.40
C ALA A 389 -3.52 -24.09 13.84
N ALA A 390 -4.83 -23.87 13.77
CA ALA A 390 -5.47 -22.72 14.40
C ALA A 390 -5.54 -22.93 15.92
N PRO A 391 -5.27 -21.92 16.75
CA PRO A 391 -5.45 -22.04 18.20
C PRO A 391 -6.93 -22.22 18.56
N GLU A 392 -7.23 -23.07 19.55
CA GLU A 392 -8.59 -23.22 20.08
C GLU A 392 -9.05 -21.93 20.76
N LEU A 393 -10.26 -21.49 20.44
CA LEU A 393 -10.90 -20.31 21.00
C LEU A 393 -11.99 -20.76 21.98
N ASP A 394 -11.92 -20.27 23.23
CA ASP A 394 -13.00 -20.43 24.21
C ASP A 394 -14.11 -19.42 23.91
N LEU A 395 -15.25 -19.92 23.40
CA LEU A 395 -16.35 -19.12 22.86
C LEU A 395 -17.41 -18.76 23.91
N ALA A 396 -17.20 -19.08 25.18
CA ALA A 396 -18.14 -18.69 26.22
C ALA A 396 -18.08 -17.15 26.45
N PRO A 397 -19.18 -16.40 26.20
CA PRO A 397 -19.20 -14.98 26.51
C PRO A 397 -19.04 -14.82 28.02
N SER A 398 -18.06 -14.01 28.42
CA SER A 398 -17.88 -13.68 29.83
C SER A 398 -19.17 -13.09 30.41
N THR A 399 -19.39 -13.24 31.71
CA THR A 399 -20.58 -12.71 32.40
C THR A 399 -20.79 -11.21 32.16
N LYS A 400 -19.70 -10.49 31.86
CA LYS A 400 -19.71 -9.07 31.50
C LYS A 400 -20.23 -8.81 30.08
N ALA A 401 -19.91 -9.69 29.12
CA ALA A 401 -20.42 -9.62 27.76
C ALA A 401 -21.92 -9.97 27.70
N SER A 402 -22.36 -10.95 28.48
CA SER A 402 -23.79 -11.28 28.61
C SER A 402 -24.60 -10.15 29.23
N ALA A 403 -24.06 -9.44 30.23
CA ALA A 403 -24.71 -8.28 30.82
C ALA A 403 -24.80 -7.10 29.84
N TRP A 404 -23.79 -6.94 28.98
CA TRP A 404 -23.75 -5.88 27.96
C TRP A 404 -24.75 -6.15 26.81
N LEU A 405 -24.90 -7.41 26.40
CA LEU A 405 -25.93 -7.83 25.43
C LEU A 405 -27.35 -7.57 25.96
N ALA A 406 -27.60 -7.82 27.25
CA ALA A 406 -28.88 -7.53 27.89
C ALA A 406 -29.18 -6.03 28.07
N ASP A 407 -28.16 -5.16 28.07
CA ASP A 407 -28.31 -3.70 28.04
C ASP A 407 -28.62 -3.20 26.62
N LEU A 408 -28.00 -3.81 25.59
CA LEU A 408 -28.25 -3.49 24.18
C LEU A 408 -29.66 -3.87 23.73
N GLU A 409 -30.20 -5.00 24.18
CA GLU A 409 -31.61 -5.36 23.92
C GLU A 409 -32.60 -4.37 24.55
N ARG A 410 -32.26 -3.80 25.71
CA ARG A 410 -33.05 -2.74 26.35
C ARG A 410 -32.98 -1.41 25.60
N LEU A 411 -31.86 -1.10 24.97
CA LEU A 411 -31.69 0.09 24.14
C LEU A 411 -32.38 -0.04 22.77
N GLY A 412 -32.38 -1.25 22.17
CA GLY A 412 -33.08 -1.53 20.92
C GLY A 412 -34.61 -1.43 21.01
N ALA A 413 -35.18 -1.59 22.22
CA ALA A 413 -36.61 -1.40 22.46
C ALA A 413 -37.06 0.08 22.43
N LEU A 414 -36.12 1.04 22.49
CA LEU A 414 -36.41 2.49 22.53
C LEU A 414 -36.41 3.15 21.14
N ASP A 415 -35.99 2.45 20.09
CA ASP A 415 -35.69 3.05 18.78
C ASP A 415 -36.54 2.48 17.61
N GLN A 416 -37.72 1.93 17.89
CA GLN A 416 -38.65 1.46 16.84
C GLN A 416 -39.46 2.58 16.17
N GLY A 417 -38.83 3.75 15.97
CA GLY A 417 -39.48 4.96 15.46
C GLY A 417 -38.79 5.54 14.22
N ALA A 418 -39.00 4.88 13.08
CA ALA A 418 -38.82 5.41 11.72
C ALA A 418 -37.39 5.70 11.23
N LEU A 419 -36.90 4.84 10.33
CA LEU A 419 -36.16 5.22 9.12
C LEU A 419 -36.21 4.05 8.12
N THR A 420 -37.16 4.09 7.18
CA THR A 420 -37.10 3.33 5.93
C THR A 420 -36.13 4.04 4.99
N VAL A 421 -34.98 3.41 4.73
CA VAL A 421 -34.03 3.83 3.69
C VAL A 421 -34.41 3.12 2.38
N PRO A 422 -34.61 3.84 1.25
CA PRO A 422 -34.78 3.23 -0.06
C PRO A 422 -33.46 2.62 -0.55
N GLY A 423 -33.49 1.38 -1.04
CA GLY A 423 -32.30 0.69 -1.54
C GLY A 423 -31.78 1.27 -2.86
N ASP A 424 -30.46 1.36 -2.97
CA ASP A 424 -29.74 1.51 -4.24
C ASP A 424 -28.92 0.23 -4.49
N PRO A 425 -29.08 -0.47 -5.64
CA PRO A 425 -28.48 -1.77 -5.86
C PRO A 425 -27.09 -1.67 -6.52
N GLY A 426 -26.11 -2.35 -5.93
CA GLY A 426 -25.02 -3.01 -6.64
C GLY A 426 -23.83 -2.16 -7.13
N ARG A 427 -22.78 -2.09 -6.31
CA ARG A 427 -21.38 -2.16 -6.78
C ARG A 427 -20.63 -3.13 -5.88
N GLY A 428 -20.65 -4.40 -6.28
CA GLY A 428 -19.97 -5.49 -5.59
C GLY A 428 -18.45 -5.36 -5.74
N TYR A 429 -17.74 -5.22 -4.63
CA TYR A 429 -16.39 -5.76 -4.52
C TYR A 429 -16.54 -7.27 -4.67
N LEU A 430 -16.04 -7.83 -5.77
CA LEU A 430 -16.01 -9.27 -5.95
C LEU A 430 -14.92 -9.85 -5.03
N ASP A 431 -15.32 -10.82 -4.21
CA ASP A 431 -14.46 -11.72 -3.46
C ASP A 431 -13.47 -12.41 -4.41
N HIS A 432 -12.26 -11.87 -4.55
CA HIS A 432 -11.22 -12.54 -5.33
C HIS A 432 -10.42 -13.49 -4.42
N GLU A 433 -10.49 -14.77 -4.74
CA GLU A 433 -9.77 -15.83 -4.02
C GLU A 433 -8.24 -15.62 -4.08
N PRO A 434 -7.51 -15.69 -2.95
CA PRO A 434 -6.05 -15.59 -2.93
C PRO A 434 -5.40 -16.62 -3.86
N GLY A 435 -4.49 -16.17 -4.74
CA GLY A 435 -3.83 -17.05 -5.72
C GLY A 435 -4.64 -17.33 -6.99
N ALA A 436 -5.83 -16.75 -7.17
CA ALA A 436 -6.64 -16.91 -8.37
C ALA A 436 -5.91 -16.52 -9.66
N ALA A 437 -5.17 -15.40 -9.66
CA ALA A 437 -4.37 -14.98 -10.81
C ALA A 437 -3.26 -15.98 -11.17
N ALA A 438 -2.59 -16.55 -10.18
CA ALA A 438 -1.56 -17.58 -10.37
C ALA A 438 -2.16 -18.88 -10.93
N ARG A 439 -3.37 -19.25 -10.47
CA ARG A 439 -4.10 -20.42 -10.96
C ARG A 439 -4.53 -20.23 -12.42
N LEU A 440 -5.05 -19.05 -12.78
CA LEU A 440 -5.37 -18.68 -14.16
C LEU A 440 -4.12 -18.64 -15.07
N ASP A 441 -2.98 -18.18 -14.57
CA ASP A 441 -1.70 -18.18 -15.30
C ASP A 441 -1.21 -19.62 -15.59
N LEU A 442 -1.34 -20.54 -14.63
CA LEU A 442 -1.04 -21.97 -14.81
C LEU A 442 -1.99 -22.65 -15.79
N GLU A 443 -3.27 -22.28 -15.78
CA GLU A 443 -4.28 -22.77 -16.72
C GLU A 443 -4.05 -22.26 -18.16
N GLY A 444 -3.27 -21.19 -18.30
CA GLY A 444 -3.00 -20.51 -19.57
C GLY A 444 -4.03 -19.44 -19.93
N ARG A 445 -4.85 -18.99 -18.97
CA ARG A 445 -5.84 -17.92 -19.10
C ARG A 445 -5.21 -16.56 -18.82
N PHE A 446 -4.18 -16.23 -19.60
CA PHE A 446 -3.28 -15.09 -19.34
C PHE A 446 -3.99 -13.73 -19.33
N ALA A 447 -4.96 -13.51 -20.21
CA ALA A 447 -5.72 -12.25 -20.25
C ALA A 447 -6.55 -12.04 -18.97
N GLU A 448 -7.12 -13.12 -18.44
CA GLU A 448 -7.92 -13.10 -17.22
C GLU A 448 -7.03 -13.03 -15.98
N ALA A 449 -5.89 -13.73 -15.99
CA ALA A 449 -4.86 -13.60 -14.96
C ALA A 449 -4.31 -12.17 -14.89
N ALA A 450 -3.97 -11.57 -16.04
CA ALA A 450 -3.50 -10.19 -16.11
C ALA A 450 -4.59 -9.21 -15.66
N ARG A 451 -5.84 -9.40 -16.08
CA ARG A 451 -6.96 -8.55 -15.63
C ARG A 451 -7.19 -8.65 -14.12
N LEU A 452 -7.14 -9.86 -13.53
CA LEU A 452 -7.22 -9.99 -12.07
C LEU A 452 -6.06 -9.29 -11.36
N LEU A 453 -4.86 -9.31 -11.93
CA LEU A 453 -3.71 -8.57 -11.40
C LEU A 453 -3.89 -7.05 -11.53
N GLU A 454 -4.48 -6.55 -12.62
CA GLU A 454 -4.82 -5.13 -12.78
C GLU A 454 -5.94 -4.67 -11.86
N GLU A 455 -7.00 -5.48 -11.73
CA GLU A 455 -8.09 -5.27 -10.78
C GLU A 455 -7.56 -5.33 -9.32
N ALA A 456 -6.49 -6.09 -9.08
CA ALA A 456 -5.73 -6.10 -7.83
C ALA A 456 -4.63 -5.01 -7.74
N GLY A 457 -4.45 -4.21 -8.80
CA GLY A 457 -3.52 -3.08 -8.89
C GLY A 457 -2.04 -3.43 -9.12
N ASP A 458 -1.70 -4.68 -9.42
CA ASP A 458 -0.34 -5.15 -9.71
C ASP A 458 -0.03 -5.09 -11.21
N TRP A 459 0.15 -3.85 -11.71
CA TRP A 459 0.39 -3.55 -13.12
C TRP A 459 1.70 -4.12 -13.66
N GLU A 460 2.73 -4.28 -12.81
CA GLU A 460 4.02 -4.84 -13.21
C GLU A 460 3.90 -6.34 -13.45
N ARG A 461 3.24 -7.08 -12.55
CA ARG A 461 2.94 -8.51 -12.77
C ARG A 461 1.94 -8.72 -13.90
N ALA A 462 0.92 -7.87 -14.04
CA ALA A 462 0.00 -7.93 -15.17
C ALA A 462 0.73 -7.72 -16.51
N ALA A 463 1.67 -6.77 -16.57
CA ALA A 463 2.52 -6.55 -17.73
C ALA A 463 3.45 -7.74 -17.98
N ALA A 464 4.02 -8.36 -16.94
CA ALA A 464 4.86 -9.55 -17.07
C ALA A 464 4.10 -10.77 -17.58
N VAL A 465 2.87 -11.01 -17.11
CA VAL A 465 1.98 -12.06 -17.62
C VAL A 465 1.64 -11.82 -19.09
N ARG A 466 1.39 -10.56 -19.48
CA ARG A 466 1.14 -10.20 -20.89
C ARG A 466 2.38 -10.31 -21.77
N ALA A 467 3.55 -9.91 -21.27
CA ALA A 467 4.81 -10.03 -21.99
C ALA A 467 5.18 -11.50 -22.21
N ALA A 468 5.03 -12.34 -21.17
CA ALA A 468 5.19 -13.79 -21.29
C ALA A 468 4.19 -14.42 -22.27
N HIS A 469 2.98 -13.86 -22.38
CA HIS A 469 2.00 -14.26 -23.38
C HIS A 469 2.42 -13.88 -24.82
N ALA A 470 2.93 -12.67 -25.02
CA ALA A 470 3.37 -12.15 -26.32
C ALA A 470 4.62 -12.85 -26.87
N GLU A 471 5.64 -13.07 -26.03
CA GLU A 471 6.84 -13.85 -26.39
C GLU A 471 6.49 -15.30 -26.81
N ALA A 472 5.36 -15.82 -26.31
CA ALA A 472 4.88 -17.14 -26.66
C ALA A 472 4.02 -17.19 -27.94
N GLU A 473 3.53 -16.06 -28.48
CA GLU A 473 2.88 -15.99 -29.81
C GLU A 473 3.91 -15.92 -30.93
N GLU A 474 4.97 -15.15 -30.71
CA GLU A 474 6.05 -14.95 -31.68
C GLU A 474 6.80 -16.26 -32.02
N PHE A 475 6.78 -17.23 -31.10
CA PHE A 475 7.31 -18.58 -31.31
C PHE A 475 6.35 -19.57 -32.00
N ASP A 476 5.05 -19.28 -32.08
CA ASP A 476 4.03 -20.14 -32.70
C ASP A 476 3.80 -19.77 -34.19
N ASP A 477 3.97 -18.48 -34.55
CA ASP A 477 3.85 -17.98 -35.93
C ASP A 477 5.14 -18.09 -36.76
N GLY A 478 6.25 -18.53 -36.15
CA GLY A 478 7.56 -18.69 -36.79
C GLY A 478 7.93 -20.11 -37.23
N GLY A 479 6.98 -21.06 -37.21
CA GLY A 479 7.19 -22.49 -37.51
C GLY A 479 6.82 -22.92 -38.92
#